data_AF-A0AA38UBG3-F1
#
_entry.id   AF-A0AA38UBG3-F1
#
_cell.length_a   1.000
_cell.length_b   1.000
_cell.length_c   1.000
_cell.angle_alpha   90.00
_cell.angle_beta   90.00
_cell.angle_gamma   90.00
#
_symmetry.space_group_name_H-M   'P 1'
#
loop_
_entity.id
_entity.type
_entity.pdbx_description
1 polymer ?
#
loop_
_entity_poly.entity_id
_entity_poly.type
_entity_poly.pdbx_seq_one_letter_code
_entity_poly.pdbx_strand_id
1 'polypeptide(L)'
;MYSHLAPDWYNWHEFVLTDAFDQFVSRSPPSNSGDYVSHDRYNLLEDGDNDNTTSIISIDSSVHGVPKLEAYMYYNGVRGGKRGPKLIYRTSTDVLPFPFGPFQYVRLIQLLTVHEHAKLSKDNLWSKIRDQTVQLLDDKQIKFTSIDLVRFRWEDCPMERTSGEIVTSSVTIWIGVLPDSTNGDAAFNSAQDIINLLKQHDINDIDVAFRESVVQPLTQPILYAPVDDLHPLKKVIDWLTTPLSLPIAGMKTRDIQGALGLYFKVGDDLYGVTARHVLFPDTEGNELYRYDTTLPKKNVILMGDRAFDDLLASVTNSIGFLKRSLDNLKERIKLYTAKATGGDQEAAEVLVRQRRHLDIDMEIILSLKRFYATLRMDWANVNNRVIGHVVWSPPITGLNPPHGYAQDVCVIKLDKDKFLPNFRGNVIDLGTQIEMIEFMMLIRPQRDAPSKLIYPLDCLYQLKDILAAAKFKKPNNKDKEGDPTRFVFKRGPSTLTTIGRLNGFESYERRYSLLGHFDSVQAAVYPHDKTSGLFSSLGDSGAAIVGTDNDFVAQLNAGTGSAGDSCDIIYGTPMEWLWTVIQAEFPNAVLFFDDPAPN
;
A
#
# COMPACT_ATOMS: atom_id res chain seq x y z
N MET A 1 -4.73 -14.47 10.72
CA MET A 1 -4.61 -14.70 12.19
C MET A 1 -3.22 -14.32 12.74
N TYR A 2 -2.53 -13.30 12.18
CA TYR A 2 -1.22 -12.83 12.70
C TYR A 2 -1.07 -11.30 12.57
N SER A 3 -2.08 -10.55 13.03
CA SER A 3 -2.06 -9.07 13.06
C SER A 3 -1.45 -8.48 14.33
N HIS A 4 -0.94 -9.28 15.27
CA HIS A 4 -0.64 -8.82 16.64
C HIS A 4 0.80 -9.05 17.12
N LEU A 5 1.79 -9.12 16.23
CA LEU A 5 3.20 -9.27 16.65
C LEU A 5 3.98 -7.96 16.77
N ALA A 6 3.47 -6.85 16.22
CA ALA A 6 3.93 -5.51 16.57
C ALA A 6 2.75 -4.79 17.22
N PRO A 7 2.80 -4.46 18.51
CA PRO A 7 1.80 -3.59 19.08
C PRO A 7 1.91 -2.20 18.43
N ASP A 8 0.79 -1.45 18.34
CA ASP A 8 0.64 -0.17 17.64
C ASP A 8 1.62 0.96 18.04
N TRP A 9 2.58 0.69 18.92
CA TRP A 9 3.58 1.59 19.49
C TRP A 9 5.03 1.37 19.00
N TYR A 10 5.27 0.47 18.04
CA TYR A 10 6.63 0.21 17.56
C TYR A 10 7.02 1.08 16.35
N ASN A 11 8.20 1.71 16.39
CA ASN A 11 8.80 2.34 15.21
C ASN A 11 9.13 1.23 14.19
N TRP A 12 8.35 1.13 13.10
CA TRP A 12 8.56 0.09 12.09
C TRP A 12 9.96 0.14 11.46
N HIS A 13 10.57 1.32 11.34
CA HIS A 13 11.94 1.43 10.82
C HIS A 13 12.98 0.77 11.71
N GLU A 14 12.78 0.78 13.03
CA GLU A 14 13.64 0.09 13.97
C GLU A 14 13.28 -1.39 14.05
N PHE A 15 11.99 -1.72 14.12
CA PHE A 15 11.52 -3.11 14.23
C PHE A 15 12.08 -4.02 13.15
N VAL A 16 12.03 -3.58 11.89
CA VAL A 16 12.47 -4.40 10.74
C VAL A 16 13.95 -4.75 10.78
N LEU A 17 14.75 -4.00 11.55
CA LEU A 17 16.18 -4.24 11.75
C LEU A 17 16.49 -5.20 12.91
N THR A 18 15.48 -5.62 13.68
CA THR A 18 15.66 -6.50 14.85
C THR A 18 15.65 -7.98 14.50
N ASP A 19 16.25 -8.79 15.37
CA ASP A 19 16.17 -10.26 15.32
C ASP A 19 14.73 -10.78 15.45
N ALA A 20 13.86 -10.05 16.14
CA ALA A 20 12.46 -10.41 16.30
C ALA A 20 11.71 -10.36 14.96
N PHE A 21 11.93 -9.33 14.15
CA PHE A 21 11.39 -9.27 12.78
C PHE A 21 11.97 -10.40 11.92
N ASP A 22 13.25 -10.69 12.09
CA ASP A 22 13.90 -11.77 11.36
C ASP A 22 13.32 -13.15 11.69
N GLN A 23 12.93 -13.40 12.95
CA GLN A 23 12.19 -14.60 13.34
C GLN A 23 10.76 -14.61 12.80
N PHE A 24 10.09 -13.46 12.77
CA PHE A 24 8.76 -13.31 12.18
C PHE A 24 8.75 -13.69 10.70
N VAL A 25 9.73 -13.20 9.92
CA VAL A 25 9.90 -13.57 8.51
C VAL A 25 10.15 -15.07 8.35
N SER A 26 10.99 -15.67 9.21
CA SER A 26 11.30 -17.10 9.14
C SER A 26 10.14 -18.03 9.51
N ARG A 27 9.16 -17.55 10.29
CA ARG A 27 7.96 -18.31 10.67
C ARG A 27 6.81 -18.20 9.67
N SER A 28 6.91 -17.26 8.72
CA SER A 28 5.90 -17.12 7.67
C SER A 28 6.05 -18.30 6.71
N PRO A 29 5.00 -19.14 6.54
CA PRO A 29 5.08 -20.25 5.61
C PRO A 29 5.29 -19.70 4.19
N PRO A 30 6.09 -20.36 3.34
CA PRO A 30 6.14 -19.99 1.93
C PRO A 30 4.72 -20.11 1.35
N SER A 31 4.18 -19.02 0.83
CA SER A 31 3.00 -19.11 -0.03
C SER A 31 3.43 -19.83 -1.30
N ASN A 32 3.06 -21.10 -1.43
CA ASN A 32 3.10 -21.76 -2.72
C ASN A 32 2.20 -20.97 -3.68
N SER A 33 2.81 -20.32 -4.66
CA SER A 33 2.13 -20.08 -5.93
C SER A 33 1.92 -21.44 -6.58
N GLY A 34 0.79 -22.07 -6.29
CA GLY A 34 0.43 -23.40 -6.77
C GLY A 34 -0.49 -24.12 -5.78
N ASP A 35 -1.75 -24.27 -6.20
CA ASP A 35 -2.82 -25.09 -5.64
C ASP A 35 -3.58 -24.57 -4.40
N TYR A 36 -4.79 -24.08 -4.68
CA TYR A 36 -5.89 -23.97 -3.72
C TYR A 36 -6.47 -25.36 -3.41
N VAL A 37 -6.49 -25.73 -2.13
CA VAL A 37 -7.64 -26.43 -1.53
C VAL A 37 -7.82 -25.88 -0.12
N SER A 38 -8.87 -25.08 0.07
CA SER A 38 -9.41 -24.71 1.38
C SER A 38 -10.43 -25.75 1.81
N HIS A 39 -10.21 -26.43 2.93
CA HIS A 39 -11.26 -26.98 3.80
C HIS A 39 -10.76 -26.85 5.25
N ASP A 40 -11.35 -25.95 6.04
CA ASP A 40 -12.20 -26.34 7.18
C ASP A 40 -12.58 -25.15 8.06
N ARG A 41 -13.86 -25.16 8.45
CA ARG A 41 -14.53 -24.19 9.32
C ARG A 41 -14.95 -24.89 10.62
N TYR A 42 -14.51 -24.30 11.74
CA TYR A 42 -15.10 -24.27 13.10
C TYR A 42 -15.33 -25.57 13.89
N ASN A 43 -14.69 -25.66 15.07
CA ASN A 43 -15.40 -25.56 16.35
C ASN A 43 -14.49 -25.07 17.49
N LEU A 44 -15.08 -24.21 18.32
CA LEU A 44 -14.58 -23.56 19.53
C LEU A 44 -14.85 -24.41 20.78
N LEU A 45 -14.17 -24.01 21.88
CA LEU A 45 -14.37 -24.35 23.31
C LEU A 45 -13.51 -25.50 23.85
N GLU A 46 -12.46 -25.16 24.60
CA GLU A 46 -12.48 -25.26 26.07
C GLU A 46 -11.31 -24.44 26.68
N ASP A 47 -11.67 -23.60 27.65
CA ASP A 47 -10.80 -22.86 28.56
C ASP A 47 -10.11 -23.79 29.56
N GLY A 48 -8.98 -23.34 30.11
CA GLY A 48 -8.40 -23.98 31.31
C GLY A 48 -7.02 -23.45 31.68
N ASP A 49 -7.01 -22.33 32.40
CA ASP A 49 -6.05 -21.90 33.44
C ASP A 49 -4.61 -22.44 33.43
N ASN A 50 -3.65 -21.50 33.43
CA ASN A 50 -2.75 -21.40 34.57
C ASN A 50 -2.00 -20.06 34.59
N ASP A 51 -2.25 -19.33 35.68
CA ASP A 51 -1.42 -18.26 36.22
C ASP A 51 0.05 -18.68 36.32
N ASN A 52 0.95 -17.76 35.98
CA ASN A 52 2.07 -17.49 36.86
C ASN A 52 2.58 -16.06 36.66
N THR A 53 2.05 -15.21 37.53
CA THR A 53 2.63 -13.97 38.00
C THR A 53 4.05 -14.19 38.51
N THR A 54 5.04 -13.52 37.93
CA THR A 54 6.14 -12.81 38.62
C THR A 54 7.23 -12.44 37.62
N SER A 55 7.47 -11.13 37.45
CA SER A 55 8.76 -10.48 37.14
C SER A 55 8.53 -9.10 36.51
N ILE A 56 7.89 -8.18 37.24
CA ILE A 56 7.90 -6.75 36.89
C ILE A 56 8.80 -6.05 37.91
N ILE A 57 10.11 -6.09 37.68
CA ILE A 57 11.03 -5.08 38.21
C ILE A 57 12.07 -4.82 37.11
N SER A 58 11.78 -3.85 36.25
CA SER A 58 12.80 -3.10 35.53
C SER A 58 12.56 -1.64 35.90
N ILE A 59 13.37 -1.16 36.82
CA ILE A 59 13.40 0.22 37.29
C ILE A 59 14.08 1.03 36.19
N ASP A 60 13.30 1.79 35.43
CA ASP A 60 13.82 2.88 34.63
C ASP A 60 13.90 4.11 35.55
N SER A 61 14.98 4.20 36.35
CA SER A 61 15.11 5.25 37.38
C SER A 61 15.63 6.55 36.76
N SER A 62 14.76 7.27 36.07
CA SER A 62 14.86 8.73 36.00
C SER A 62 14.25 9.31 37.26
N VAL A 63 14.98 10.17 37.96
CA VAL A 63 14.52 10.79 39.22
C VAL A 63 13.28 11.67 38.98
N HIS A 64 13.18 12.25 37.79
CA HIS A 64 12.09 13.15 37.41
C HIS A 64 11.09 12.54 36.42
N GLY A 65 11.20 11.24 36.13
CA GLY A 65 10.22 10.54 35.30
C GLY A 65 8.86 10.40 36.00
N VAL A 66 7.77 10.52 35.23
CA VAL A 66 6.44 10.22 35.75
C VAL A 66 6.26 8.70 35.95
N PRO A 67 5.47 8.25 36.96
CA PRO A 67 5.16 6.84 37.14
C PRO A 67 4.59 6.20 35.88
N LYS A 68 4.94 4.94 35.61
CA LYS A 68 4.54 4.23 34.38
C LYS A 68 3.04 4.32 34.08
N LEU A 69 2.17 4.20 35.09
CA LEU A 69 0.73 4.30 34.88
C LEU A 69 0.32 5.70 34.40
N GLU A 70 0.86 6.73 35.05
CA GLU A 70 0.60 8.13 34.69
C GLU A 70 1.11 8.44 33.28
N ALA A 71 2.32 7.97 32.94
CA ALA A 71 2.92 8.13 31.61
C ALA A 71 1.94 7.76 30.49
N TYR A 72 1.16 6.68 30.65
CA TYR A 72 0.25 6.20 29.61
C TYR A 72 -1.21 6.65 29.78
N MET A 73 -1.62 7.08 30.98
CA MET A 73 -3.03 7.39 31.26
C MET A 73 -3.31 8.88 31.37
N TYR A 74 -2.30 9.74 31.58
CA TYR A 74 -2.52 11.16 31.82
C TYR A 74 -3.33 11.83 30.70
N TYR A 75 -2.96 11.63 29.43
CA TYR A 75 -3.66 12.22 28.28
C TYR A 75 -4.78 11.36 27.69
N ASN A 76 -5.32 10.40 28.45
CA ASN A 76 -6.41 9.56 27.96
C ASN A 76 -7.61 10.41 27.51
N GLY A 77 -8.25 10.08 26.39
CA GLY A 77 -9.42 10.81 25.89
C GLY A 77 -9.13 11.92 24.87
N VAL A 78 -7.88 12.42 24.78
CA VAL A 78 -7.49 13.50 23.84
C VAL A 78 -7.82 13.15 22.38
N ARG A 79 -7.85 11.86 22.04
CA ARG A 79 -8.18 11.33 20.70
C ARG A 79 -9.56 10.67 20.64
N GLY A 80 -10.57 11.26 21.29
CA GLY A 80 -11.95 10.77 21.23
C GLY A 80 -12.14 9.40 21.89
N GLY A 81 -11.72 9.26 23.15
CA GLY A 81 -11.89 8.04 23.96
C GLY A 81 -10.77 7.00 23.83
N LYS A 82 -9.73 7.28 23.04
CA LYS A 82 -8.50 6.46 22.96
C LYS A 82 -7.41 7.00 23.87
N ARG A 83 -6.38 6.17 24.13
CA ARG A 83 -5.16 6.57 24.84
C ARG A 83 -4.50 7.77 24.15
N GLY A 84 -4.05 8.72 24.97
CA GLY A 84 -3.29 9.88 24.51
C GLY A 84 -1.81 9.57 24.29
N PRO A 85 -1.01 10.59 23.90
CA PRO A 85 0.44 10.45 23.83
C PRO A 85 1.05 10.13 25.20
N LYS A 86 2.19 9.43 25.22
CA LYS A 86 2.91 9.09 26.45
C LYS A 86 3.50 10.37 27.06
N LEU A 87 3.18 10.64 28.33
CA LEU A 87 3.74 11.72 29.13
C LEU A 87 5.14 11.32 29.62
N ILE A 88 6.11 12.23 29.49
CA ILE A 88 7.49 12.05 29.97
C ILE A 88 7.69 12.84 31.26
N TYR A 89 7.27 14.10 31.26
CA TYR A 89 7.45 15.04 32.37
C TYR A 89 6.39 16.15 32.30
N ARG A 90 5.98 16.69 33.45
CA ARG A 90 5.11 17.89 33.53
C ARG A 90 5.40 18.70 34.79
N THR A 91 5.13 20.00 34.73
CA THR A 91 5.23 20.92 35.87
C THR A 91 3.91 21.10 36.62
N SER A 92 2.79 20.74 35.98
CA SER A 92 1.46 20.91 36.56
C SER A 92 1.36 20.18 37.89
N THR A 93 0.65 20.77 38.85
CA THR A 93 0.41 20.16 40.18
C THR A 93 -0.83 19.27 40.22
N ASP A 94 -1.49 19.04 39.07
CA ASP A 94 -2.62 18.13 38.95
C ASP A 94 -2.23 16.73 39.47
N VAL A 95 -3.18 16.04 40.10
CA VAL A 95 -2.99 14.67 40.60
C VAL A 95 -3.90 13.77 39.80
N LEU A 96 -3.33 12.81 39.07
CA LEU A 96 -4.11 11.78 38.40
C LEU A 96 -4.67 10.81 39.46
N PRO A 97 -5.99 10.74 39.68
CA PRO A 97 -6.55 9.80 40.64
C PRO A 97 -6.28 8.36 40.17
N PHE A 98 -5.71 7.54 41.06
CA PHE A 98 -5.50 6.12 40.79
C PHE A 98 -6.86 5.40 40.77
N PRO A 99 -7.16 4.60 39.73
CA PRO A 99 -8.36 3.78 39.73
C PRO A 99 -8.17 2.61 40.71
N PHE A 100 -8.84 2.65 41.86
CA PHE A 100 -8.95 1.50 42.76
C PHE A 100 -10.38 0.96 42.70
N GLY A 101 -10.55 -0.23 42.11
CA GLY A 101 -11.79 -1.00 42.17
C GLY A 101 -12.50 -1.25 40.83
N PRO A 102 -13.51 -2.14 40.81
CA PRO A 102 -14.12 -2.66 39.59
C PRO A 102 -15.03 -1.68 38.80
N PHE A 103 -15.28 -0.47 39.32
CA PHE A 103 -16.29 0.45 38.75
C PHE A 103 -15.86 1.93 38.65
N GLN A 104 -14.57 2.26 38.55
CA GLN A 104 -14.13 3.66 38.40
C GLN A 104 -13.80 4.05 36.95
N TYR A 105 -14.26 5.25 36.56
CA TYR A 105 -14.07 5.84 35.24
C TYR A 105 -12.63 6.35 35.06
N VAL A 106 -12.01 6.03 33.92
CA VAL A 106 -10.72 6.63 33.54
C VAL A 106 -10.97 8.09 33.14
N ARG A 107 -10.26 9.04 33.75
CA ARG A 107 -10.33 10.47 33.40
C ARG A 107 -10.16 10.63 31.88
N LEU A 108 -11.09 11.34 31.25
CA LEU A 108 -11.02 11.71 29.83
C LEU A 108 -10.67 13.19 29.72
N ILE A 109 -9.48 13.46 29.18
CA ILE A 109 -8.99 14.80 28.90
C ILE A 109 -9.45 15.23 27.50
N GLN A 110 -10.01 16.43 27.45
CA GLN A 110 -10.26 17.20 26.24
C GLN A 110 -9.15 18.23 26.03
N LEU A 111 -8.58 18.26 24.82
CA LEU A 111 -7.65 19.31 24.39
C LEU A 111 -8.45 20.55 23.95
N LEU A 112 -8.06 21.72 24.44
CA LEU A 112 -8.68 23.01 24.18
C LEU A 112 -7.72 24.00 23.53
N THR A 113 -8.29 24.90 22.73
CA THR A 113 -7.57 26.01 22.09
C THR A 113 -7.27 27.13 23.08
N VAL A 114 -6.16 27.83 22.86
CA VAL A 114 -5.80 29.06 23.58
C VAL A 114 -5.90 30.23 22.61
N HIS A 115 -6.96 31.03 22.75
CA HIS A 115 -7.20 32.19 21.89
C HIS A 115 -6.52 33.46 22.43
N GLU A 116 -6.53 33.64 23.76
CA GLU A 116 -5.95 34.81 24.41
C GLU A 116 -5.27 34.45 25.73
N HIS A 117 -4.19 35.16 26.02
CA HIS A 117 -3.44 35.10 27.28
C HIS A 117 -2.90 36.50 27.61
N ALA A 118 -3.07 36.94 28.86
CA ALA A 118 -2.88 38.34 29.28
C ALA A 118 -1.53 38.97 28.88
N LYS A 119 -0.47 38.16 28.82
CA LYS A 119 0.89 38.57 28.42
C LYS A 119 1.29 38.06 27.03
N LEU A 120 1.27 36.74 26.81
CA LEU A 120 1.66 36.11 25.54
C LEU A 120 0.96 36.65 24.27
N SER A 121 -0.28 37.16 24.39
CA SER A 121 -1.01 37.73 23.25
C SER A 121 -0.55 39.13 22.84
N LYS A 122 0.30 39.80 23.64
CA LYS A 122 0.81 41.15 23.37
C LYS A 122 2.15 41.09 22.64
N ASP A 123 2.40 42.06 21.76
CA ASP A 123 3.70 42.33 21.15
C ASP A 123 4.39 41.11 20.48
N ASN A 124 3.61 40.15 19.97
CA ASN A 124 4.11 38.87 19.43
C ASN A 124 5.00 38.08 20.42
N LEU A 125 4.79 38.26 21.72
CA LEU A 125 5.63 37.68 22.76
C LEU A 125 5.65 36.15 22.72
N TRP A 126 4.52 35.50 22.38
CA TRP A 126 4.49 34.05 22.17
C TRP A 126 5.46 33.57 21.08
N SER A 127 5.53 34.24 19.93
CA SER A 127 6.47 33.85 18.87
C SER A 127 7.91 33.92 19.36
N LYS A 128 8.25 34.98 20.10
CA LYS A 128 9.59 35.15 20.66
C LYS A 128 9.92 34.05 21.67
N ILE A 129 9.01 33.75 22.60
CA ILE A 129 9.19 32.70 23.61
C ILE A 129 9.27 31.31 22.95
N ARG A 130 8.43 31.04 21.94
CA ARG A 130 8.50 29.81 21.15
C ARG A 130 9.87 29.64 20.50
N ASP A 131 10.38 30.67 19.83
CA ASP A 131 11.66 30.60 19.11
C ASP A 131 12.85 30.48 20.08
N GLN A 132 12.80 31.13 21.23
CA GLN A 132 13.79 30.95 22.30
C GLN A 132 13.70 29.57 22.96
N THR A 133 12.49 29.00 23.06
CA THR A 133 12.29 27.62 23.54
C THR A 133 12.93 26.61 22.57
N VAL A 134 12.81 26.83 21.26
CA VAL A 134 13.52 26.02 20.25
C VAL A 134 15.03 26.04 20.51
N GLN A 135 15.62 27.24 20.67
CA GLN A 135 17.05 27.38 20.94
C GLN A 135 17.49 26.62 22.19
N LEU A 136 16.73 26.73 23.29
CA LEU A 136 17.02 26.01 24.54
C LEU A 136 16.99 24.48 24.37
N LEU A 137 16.03 23.97 23.58
CA LEU A 137 15.91 22.53 23.32
C LEU A 137 17.04 22.04 22.40
N ASP A 138 17.42 22.82 21.38
CA ASP A 138 18.52 22.53 20.47
C ASP A 138 19.88 22.49 21.19
N ASP A 139 20.15 23.47 22.07
CA ASP A 139 21.38 23.52 22.88
C ASP A 139 21.53 22.29 23.78
N LYS A 140 20.42 21.71 24.21
CA LYS A 140 20.36 20.47 25.00
C LYS A 140 20.25 19.19 24.17
N GLN A 141 20.28 19.32 22.84
CA GLN A 141 20.15 18.21 21.90
C GLN A 141 18.84 17.40 22.08
N ILE A 142 17.78 18.06 22.55
CA ILE A 142 16.45 17.45 22.66
C ILE A 142 15.84 17.35 21.27
N LYS A 143 15.50 16.13 20.85
CA LYS A 143 14.86 15.87 19.55
C LYS A 143 13.35 16.18 19.60
N PHE A 144 13.01 17.45 19.74
CA PHE A 144 11.62 17.90 19.80
C PHE A 144 10.94 17.83 18.42
N THR A 145 9.62 17.68 18.42
CA THR A 145 8.79 17.56 17.21
C THR A 145 7.72 18.64 17.10
N SER A 146 7.18 19.12 18.23
CA SER A 146 6.24 20.25 18.24
C SER A 146 6.38 21.07 19.53
N ILE A 147 5.99 22.34 19.45
CA ILE A 147 5.84 23.23 20.62
C ILE A 147 4.47 23.89 20.49
N ASP A 148 3.51 23.38 21.25
CA ASP A 148 2.11 23.76 21.15
C ASP A 148 1.69 24.57 22.39
N LEU A 149 0.82 25.57 22.22
CA LEU A 149 0.20 26.30 23.34
C LEU A 149 -1.24 25.80 23.50
N VAL A 150 -1.51 25.08 24.58
CA VAL A 150 -2.77 24.35 24.76
C VAL A 150 -3.37 24.55 26.15
N ARG A 151 -4.64 24.16 26.29
CA ARG A 151 -5.27 23.92 27.60
C ARG A 151 -5.91 22.55 27.59
N PHE A 152 -6.04 21.95 28.77
CA PHE A 152 -6.74 20.70 28.97
C PHE A 152 -7.96 20.92 29.85
N ARG A 153 -9.04 20.18 29.57
CA ARG A 153 -10.24 20.11 30.40
C ARG A 153 -10.57 18.66 30.69
N TRP A 154 -11.04 18.38 31.90
CA TRP A 154 -11.57 17.08 32.27
C TRP A 154 -12.70 17.24 33.29
N GLU A 155 -13.46 16.19 33.48
CA GLU A 155 -14.45 16.09 34.55
C GLU A 155 -13.77 15.43 35.76
N ASP A 156 -13.77 16.12 36.89
CA ASP A 156 -13.30 15.59 38.16
C ASP A 156 -14.49 14.98 38.89
N CYS A 157 -14.55 13.64 38.90
CA CYS A 157 -15.58 12.89 39.58
C CYS A 157 -15.07 12.51 40.97
N PRO A 158 -15.43 13.24 42.05
CA PRO A 158 -15.16 12.76 43.39
C PRO A 158 -15.86 11.40 43.60
N MET A 159 -15.30 10.55 44.45
CA MET A 159 -15.77 9.17 44.67
C MET A 159 -17.24 9.05 45.14
N GLU A 160 -17.92 10.16 45.42
CA GLU A 160 -19.32 10.23 45.82
C GLU A 160 -20.20 10.83 44.70
N ARG A 161 -21.14 10.01 44.22
CA ARG A 161 -21.99 10.17 43.02
C ARG A 161 -22.81 11.47 42.94
N THR A 162 -22.16 12.58 42.61
CA THR A 162 -22.80 13.77 42.03
C THR A 162 -21.98 14.24 40.82
N SER A 163 -22.63 14.85 39.83
CA SER A 163 -22.04 15.31 38.55
C SER A 163 -20.65 15.90 38.75
N GLY A 164 -19.65 15.44 38.01
CA GLY A 164 -18.27 15.85 38.23
C GLY A 164 -18.03 17.32 37.90
N GLU A 165 -17.12 17.94 38.62
CA GLU A 165 -16.75 19.34 38.37
C GLU A 165 -15.90 19.42 37.11
N ILE A 166 -16.23 20.34 36.21
CA ILE A 166 -15.43 20.55 35.00
C ILE A 166 -14.19 21.37 35.39
N VAL A 167 -13.04 20.70 35.42
CA VAL A 167 -11.74 21.32 35.69
C VAL A 167 -11.10 21.73 34.38
N THR A 168 -10.58 22.96 34.33
CA THR A 168 -9.76 23.46 33.23
C THR A 168 -8.38 23.81 33.75
N SER A 169 -7.35 23.21 33.16
CA SER A 169 -5.95 23.46 33.49
C SER A 169 -5.48 24.85 33.07
N SER A 170 -4.36 25.27 33.68
CA SER A 170 -3.54 26.39 33.21
C SER A 170 -3.13 26.21 31.74
N VAL A 171 -2.71 27.30 31.10
CA VAL A 171 -2.10 27.19 29.77
C VAL A 171 -0.85 26.34 29.89
N THR A 172 -0.66 25.38 28.97
CA THR A 172 0.51 24.52 28.94
C THR A 172 1.27 24.72 27.64
N ILE A 173 2.58 24.95 27.74
CA ILE A 173 3.51 24.73 26.64
C ILE A 173 3.72 23.22 26.55
N TRP A 174 3.09 22.62 25.55
CA TRP A 174 3.06 21.19 25.35
C TRP A 174 4.05 20.79 24.27
N ILE A 175 5.15 20.20 24.69
CA ILE A 175 6.31 19.91 23.85
C ILE A 175 6.25 18.45 23.42
N GLY A 176 6.21 18.26 22.12
CA GLY A 176 6.41 16.98 21.47
C GLY A 176 7.89 16.63 21.38
N VAL A 177 8.26 15.38 21.69
CA VAL A 177 9.60 14.83 21.43
C VAL A 177 9.49 13.48 20.73
N LEU A 178 10.53 13.11 19.98
CA LEU A 178 10.55 11.79 19.34
C LEU A 178 10.43 10.69 20.41
N PRO A 179 9.65 9.62 20.16
CA PRO A 179 9.55 8.48 21.06
C PRO A 179 10.92 7.96 21.48
N ASP A 180 11.07 7.63 22.78
CA ASP A 180 12.30 7.09 23.38
C ASP A 180 13.59 7.93 23.17
N SER A 181 13.47 9.18 22.72
CA SER A 181 14.61 10.07 22.47
C SER A 181 15.02 10.92 23.68
N THR A 182 14.19 11.00 24.72
CA THR A 182 14.35 11.86 25.89
C THR A 182 13.82 11.16 27.14
N ASN A 183 14.47 11.35 28.28
CA ASN A 183 14.04 10.83 29.58
C ASN A 183 13.53 11.95 30.52
N GLY A 184 12.98 11.56 31.68
CA GLY A 184 12.40 12.50 32.63
C GLY A 184 13.39 13.55 33.14
N ASP A 185 14.66 13.20 33.35
CA ASP A 185 15.67 14.12 33.89
C ASP A 185 16.07 15.19 32.86
N ALA A 186 16.26 14.78 31.60
CA ALA A 186 16.51 15.70 30.50
C ALA A 186 15.30 16.63 30.25
N ALA A 187 14.08 16.09 30.32
CA ALA A 187 12.86 16.86 30.19
C ALA A 187 12.67 17.84 31.35
N PHE A 188 12.96 17.43 32.59
CA PHE A 188 12.95 18.29 33.79
C PHE A 188 13.91 19.46 33.65
N ASN A 189 15.17 19.19 33.31
CA ASN A 189 16.18 20.22 33.15
C ASN A 189 15.82 21.20 32.03
N SER A 190 15.19 20.73 30.95
CA SER A 190 14.72 21.58 29.86
C SER A 190 13.51 22.43 30.27
N ALA A 191 12.55 21.83 30.98
CA ALA A 191 11.40 22.54 31.52
C ALA A 191 11.80 23.66 32.48
N GLN A 192 12.84 23.46 33.30
CA GLN A 192 13.30 24.47 34.24
C GLN A 192 13.89 25.70 33.53
N ASP A 193 14.60 25.50 32.42
CA ASP A 193 15.12 26.60 31.61
C ASP A 193 14.01 27.37 30.90
N ILE A 194 12.99 26.65 30.40
CA ILE A 194 11.80 27.27 29.82
C ILE A 194 11.03 28.07 30.88
N ILE A 195 10.88 27.55 32.10
CA ILE A 195 10.29 28.31 33.22
C ILE A 195 11.13 29.56 33.52
N ASN A 196 12.46 29.47 33.52
CA ASN A 196 13.33 30.62 33.75
C ASN A 196 13.19 31.67 32.64
N LEU A 197 13.03 31.24 31.38
CA LEU A 197 12.70 32.11 30.26
C LEU A 197 11.35 32.81 30.46
N LEU A 198 10.31 32.08 30.88
CA LEU A 198 8.99 32.66 31.17
C LEU A 198 9.06 33.71 32.29
N LYS A 199 9.85 33.46 33.34
CA LYS A 199 10.07 34.40 34.46
C LYS A 199 10.74 35.70 34.02
N GLN A 200 11.65 35.68 33.04
CA GLN A 200 12.25 36.91 32.48
C GLN A 200 11.20 37.84 31.87
N HIS A 201 10.05 37.28 31.46
CA HIS A 201 8.90 38.00 30.95
C HIS A 201 7.77 38.17 31.98
N ASP A 202 8.04 37.89 33.27
CA ASP A 202 7.10 37.94 34.38
C ASP A 202 5.88 37.01 34.18
N ILE A 203 6.05 35.89 33.47
CA ILE A 203 5.00 34.89 33.24
C ILE A 203 5.17 33.73 34.24
N ASN A 204 4.13 33.42 35.00
CA ASN A 204 4.15 32.39 36.06
C ASN A 204 2.91 31.48 36.06
N ASP A 205 1.97 31.70 35.15
CA ASP A 205 0.67 31.02 35.04
C ASP A 205 0.63 30.00 33.88
N ILE A 206 1.81 29.52 33.45
CA ILE A 206 1.97 28.58 32.34
C ILE A 206 2.73 27.34 32.80
N ASP A 207 2.14 26.18 32.54
CA ASP A 207 2.76 24.87 32.74
C ASP A 207 3.63 24.46 31.54
N VAL A 208 4.60 23.58 31.76
CA VAL A 208 5.39 22.92 30.72
C VAL A 208 5.23 21.42 30.84
N ALA A 209 4.94 20.74 29.73
CA ALA A 209 4.83 19.30 29.69
C ALA A 209 5.47 18.71 28.44
N PHE A 210 6.14 17.58 28.60
CA PHE A 210 6.80 16.82 27.54
C PHE A 210 6.03 15.53 27.26
N ARG A 211 5.77 15.29 25.98
CA ARG A 211 5.09 14.09 25.50
C ARG A 211 5.83 13.48 24.31
N GLU A 212 5.66 12.18 24.12
CA GLU A 212 6.07 11.55 22.87
C GLU A 212 5.11 11.94 21.74
N SER A 213 5.67 12.45 20.64
CA SER A 213 4.93 12.71 19.41
C SER A 213 5.83 12.76 18.19
N VAL A 214 5.24 12.49 17.03
CA VAL A 214 5.86 12.63 15.71
C VAL A 214 4.98 13.55 14.87
N VAL A 215 5.57 14.52 14.19
CA VAL A 215 4.85 15.33 13.19
C VAL A 215 4.72 14.48 11.93
N GLN A 216 3.48 14.24 11.51
CA GLN A 216 3.19 13.56 10.26
C GLN A 216 2.70 14.58 9.23
N PRO A 217 3.35 14.70 8.06
CA PRO A 217 2.77 15.42 6.94
C PRO A 217 1.37 14.87 6.64
N LEU A 218 0.38 15.74 6.45
CA LEU A 218 -0.97 15.34 6.05
C LEU A 218 -1.07 15.07 4.53
N THR A 219 0.05 14.76 3.89
CA THR A 219 0.10 14.37 2.48
C THR A 219 -0.18 12.89 2.37
N GLN A 220 -1.14 12.52 1.51
CA GLN A 220 -1.33 11.11 1.18
C GLN A 220 -0.09 10.61 0.43
N PRO A 221 0.30 9.33 0.58
CA PRO A 221 1.47 8.81 -0.11
C PRO A 221 1.23 8.82 -1.62
N ILE A 222 2.26 9.22 -2.37
CA ILE A 222 2.27 9.20 -3.84
C ILE A 222 2.61 7.79 -4.34
N LEU A 223 2.12 7.42 -5.52
CA LEU A 223 2.55 6.18 -6.17
C LEU A 223 4.02 6.28 -6.56
N TYR A 224 4.73 5.16 -6.50
CA TYR A 224 6.15 5.08 -6.81
C TYR A 224 6.41 5.15 -8.32
N ALA A 225 7.60 5.61 -8.70
CA ALA A 225 8.12 5.39 -10.04
C ALA A 225 8.34 3.90 -10.29
N PRO A 226 8.09 3.41 -11.51
CA PRO A 226 8.63 2.12 -11.92
C PRO A 226 10.15 2.10 -11.77
N VAL A 227 10.68 0.92 -11.48
CA VAL A 227 12.11 0.72 -11.27
C VAL A 227 12.67 -0.25 -12.30
N ASP A 228 13.96 -0.11 -12.56
CA ASP A 228 14.74 -1.01 -13.41
C ASP A 228 14.84 -2.42 -12.80
N ASP A 229 15.11 -3.41 -13.64
CA ASP A 229 15.22 -4.83 -13.25
C ASP A 229 16.28 -5.11 -12.20
N LEU A 230 17.34 -4.30 -12.15
CA LEU A 230 18.41 -4.43 -11.16
C LEU A 230 18.06 -3.77 -9.82
N HIS A 231 16.95 -3.06 -9.72
CA HIS A 231 16.57 -2.38 -8.48
C HIS A 231 16.16 -3.39 -7.40
N PRO A 232 16.62 -3.23 -6.15
CA PRO A 232 16.33 -4.16 -5.05
C PRO A 232 14.85 -4.49 -4.82
N LEU A 233 13.96 -3.54 -5.15
CA LEU A 233 12.52 -3.66 -4.92
C LEU A 233 11.72 -4.13 -6.14
N LYS A 234 12.36 -4.38 -7.30
CA LYS A 234 11.66 -4.68 -8.57
C LYS A 234 10.61 -5.78 -8.42
N LYS A 235 10.90 -6.83 -7.65
CA LYS A 235 10.00 -7.97 -7.48
C LYS A 235 8.68 -7.67 -6.74
N VAL A 236 8.59 -6.53 -6.04
CA VAL A 236 7.50 -6.24 -5.10
C VAL A 236 6.90 -4.84 -5.26
N ILE A 237 7.62 -3.89 -5.86
CA ILE A 237 7.19 -2.48 -5.88
C ILE A 237 6.03 -2.20 -6.83
N ASP A 238 5.88 -3.01 -7.89
CA ASP A 238 4.98 -2.76 -9.02
C ASP A 238 3.53 -2.49 -8.60
N TRP A 239 3.08 -3.10 -7.49
CA TRP A 239 1.72 -2.96 -6.94
C TRP A 239 1.40 -1.53 -6.48
N LEU A 240 2.42 -0.68 -6.36
CA LEU A 240 2.34 0.72 -5.93
C LEU A 240 2.90 1.68 -6.98
N THR A 241 3.10 1.23 -8.22
CA THR A 241 3.64 2.05 -9.30
C THR A 241 2.54 2.50 -10.28
N THR A 242 2.79 3.55 -11.05
CA THR A 242 1.77 4.09 -11.99
C THR A 242 1.47 3.30 -13.28
N PRO A 243 2.27 2.32 -13.75
CA PRO A 243 1.90 1.47 -14.88
C PRO A 243 0.52 0.82 -14.73
N LEU A 244 0.00 0.32 -15.85
CA LEU A 244 -1.28 -0.35 -15.91
C LEU A 244 -1.31 -1.60 -15.04
N SER A 245 -2.54 -2.03 -14.73
CA SER A 245 -2.85 -3.19 -13.89
C SER A 245 -2.57 -3.00 -12.42
N LEU A 246 -2.66 -1.76 -11.93
CA LEU A 246 -2.73 -1.47 -10.50
C LEU A 246 -3.88 -2.26 -9.86
N PRO A 247 -3.63 -3.01 -8.77
CA PRO A 247 -4.70 -3.63 -8.00
C PRO A 247 -5.61 -2.55 -7.39
N ILE A 248 -6.91 -2.67 -7.60
CA ILE A 248 -7.89 -1.72 -7.08
C ILE A 248 -9.09 -2.43 -6.43
N ALA A 249 -9.75 -1.73 -5.52
CA ALA A 249 -10.99 -2.17 -4.89
C ALA A 249 -11.90 -0.96 -4.57
N GLY A 250 -13.18 -1.24 -4.33
CA GLY A 250 -14.09 -0.23 -3.78
C GLY A 250 -13.84 -0.03 -2.28
N MET A 251 -13.91 1.21 -1.79
CA MET A 251 -13.70 1.51 -0.35
C MET A 251 -14.65 0.73 0.58
N LYS A 252 -15.86 0.41 0.09
CA LYS A 252 -16.89 -0.35 0.82
C LYS A 252 -16.93 -1.85 0.47
N THR A 253 -16.23 -2.27 -0.57
CA THR A 253 -16.24 -3.63 -1.15
C THR A 253 -14.81 -4.10 -1.34
N ARG A 254 -14.06 -4.17 -0.23
CA ARG A 254 -12.59 -4.35 -0.22
C ARG A 254 -12.14 -5.79 -0.49
N ASP A 255 -13.09 -6.70 -0.43
CA ASP A 255 -12.97 -8.12 -0.74
C ASP A 255 -13.05 -8.38 -2.26
N ILE A 256 -13.69 -7.48 -3.01
CA ILE A 256 -13.74 -7.53 -4.47
C ILE A 256 -12.58 -6.73 -5.03
N GLN A 257 -11.81 -7.37 -5.90
CA GLN A 257 -10.60 -6.79 -6.47
C GLN A 257 -10.59 -6.94 -7.98
N GLY A 258 -9.89 -6.00 -8.60
CA GLY A 258 -9.63 -5.98 -10.02
C GLY A 258 -8.39 -5.15 -10.33
N ALA A 259 -8.20 -4.89 -11.60
CA ALA A 259 -7.08 -4.15 -12.14
C ALA A 259 -7.56 -2.83 -12.76
N LEU A 260 -6.74 -1.80 -12.63
CA LEU A 260 -6.90 -0.57 -13.40
C LEU A 260 -6.33 -0.78 -14.81
N GLY A 261 -7.19 -0.78 -15.82
CA GLY A 261 -6.86 -1.24 -17.17
C GLY A 261 -6.32 -0.19 -18.10
N LEU A 262 -6.69 1.08 -17.90
CA LEU A 262 -6.40 2.14 -18.86
C LEU A 262 -6.41 3.50 -18.20
N TYR A 263 -5.56 4.41 -18.69
CA TYR A 263 -5.59 5.83 -18.40
C TYR A 263 -6.02 6.66 -19.60
N PHE A 264 -6.77 7.72 -19.33
CA PHE A 264 -7.05 8.77 -20.31
C PHE A 264 -7.17 10.12 -19.62
N LYS A 265 -7.15 11.21 -20.40
CA LYS A 265 -7.40 12.56 -19.90
C LYS A 265 -8.53 13.25 -20.63
N VAL A 266 -9.16 14.18 -19.93
CA VAL A 266 -10.11 15.16 -20.49
C VAL A 266 -9.71 16.53 -19.94
N GLY A 267 -9.22 17.42 -20.81
CA GLY A 267 -8.54 18.63 -20.37
C GLY A 267 -7.34 18.28 -19.49
N ASP A 268 -7.28 18.87 -18.31
CA ASP A 268 -6.23 18.59 -17.33
C ASP A 268 -6.53 17.36 -16.47
N ASP A 269 -7.77 16.85 -16.47
CA ASP A 269 -8.21 15.78 -15.58
C ASP A 269 -7.72 14.40 -16.01
N LEU A 270 -7.24 13.63 -15.04
CA LEU A 270 -6.75 12.27 -15.22
C LEU A 270 -7.82 11.26 -14.80
N TYR A 271 -8.07 10.29 -15.67
CA TYR A 271 -9.06 9.24 -15.48
C TYR A 271 -8.43 7.86 -15.64
N GLY A 272 -8.99 6.89 -14.92
CA GLY A 272 -8.69 5.47 -15.04
C GLY A 272 -9.95 4.67 -15.38
N VAL A 273 -9.77 3.52 -16.02
CA VAL A 273 -10.87 2.63 -16.41
C VAL A 273 -10.66 1.23 -15.84
N THR A 274 -11.74 0.59 -15.42
CA THR A 274 -11.79 -0.82 -15.03
C THR A 274 -13.15 -1.42 -15.42
N ALA A 275 -13.38 -2.70 -15.14
CA ALA A 275 -14.69 -3.32 -15.30
C ALA A 275 -15.66 -2.87 -14.19
N ARG A 276 -16.95 -2.70 -14.50
CA ARG A 276 -17.98 -2.29 -13.53
C ARG A 276 -18.09 -3.26 -12.38
N HIS A 277 -18.09 -4.56 -12.65
CA HIS A 277 -18.26 -5.57 -11.60
C HIS A 277 -17.14 -5.56 -10.53
N VAL A 278 -15.99 -4.93 -10.81
CA VAL A 278 -14.91 -4.74 -9.83
C VAL A 278 -15.31 -3.76 -8.72
N LEU A 279 -16.10 -2.72 -9.06
CA LEU A 279 -16.47 -1.65 -8.13
C LEU A 279 -17.96 -1.63 -7.78
N PHE A 280 -18.78 -2.40 -8.49
CA PHE A 280 -20.21 -2.53 -8.27
C PHE A 280 -20.54 -4.02 -8.13
N PRO A 281 -20.67 -4.54 -6.90
CA PRO A 281 -21.07 -5.92 -6.69
C PRO A 281 -22.48 -6.15 -7.25
N ASP A 282 -22.77 -7.41 -7.60
CA ASP A 282 -24.09 -7.81 -8.10
C ASP A 282 -25.24 -7.46 -7.13
N THR A 283 -24.93 -7.27 -5.84
CA THR A 283 -25.88 -6.85 -4.80
C THR A 283 -26.31 -5.38 -4.87
N GLU A 284 -25.53 -4.51 -5.52
CA GLU A 284 -25.83 -3.08 -5.68
C GLU A 284 -26.73 -2.77 -6.89
N GLY A 285 -27.14 -3.79 -7.64
CA GLY A 285 -27.98 -3.65 -8.82
C GLY A 285 -27.23 -3.15 -10.06
N ASN A 286 -27.92 -3.18 -11.20
CA ASN A 286 -27.34 -2.94 -12.52
C ASN A 286 -27.81 -1.62 -13.16
N GLU A 287 -27.87 -0.55 -12.36
CA GLU A 287 -28.29 0.77 -12.83
C GLU A 287 -27.11 1.62 -13.29
N LEU A 288 -27.42 2.64 -14.11
CA LEU A 288 -26.45 3.67 -14.51
C LEU A 288 -25.98 4.43 -13.27
N TYR A 289 -24.67 4.46 -13.06
CA TYR A 289 -24.04 5.33 -12.09
C TYR A 289 -23.45 6.56 -12.79
N ARG A 290 -23.85 7.73 -12.31
CA ARG A 290 -23.19 9.02 -12.58
C ARG A 290 -22.92 9.69 -11.24
N TYR A 291 -21.70 10.17 -11.05
CA TYR A 291 -21.37 10.85 -9.82
C TYR A 291 -22.11 12.20 -9.75
N ASP A 292 -22.97 12.32 -8.74
CA ASP A 292 -23.60 13.55 -8.35
C ASP A 292 -22.76 14.21 -7.25
N THR A 293 -22.32 15.45 -7.50
CA THR A 293 -21.51 16.23 -6.55
C THR A 293 -22.20 16.51 -5.21
N THR A 294 -23.52 16.32 -5.13
CA THR A 294 -24.29 16.43 -3.87
C THR A 294 -24.18 15.17 -3.00
N LEU A 295 -23.74 14.05 -3.56
CA LEU A 295 -23.62 12.76 -2.87
C LEU A 295 -22.16 12.47 -2.45
N PRO A 296 -21.96 11.64 -1.42
CA PRO A 296 -20.63 11.15 -1.07
C PRO A 296 -19.97 10.41 -2.23
N LYS A 297 -18.67 10.65 -2.43
CA LYS A 297 -17.86 9.98 -3.44
C LYS A 297 -17.83 8.47 -3.21
N LYS A 298 -18.02 7.69 -4.29
CA LYS A 298 -17.68 6.26 -4.29
C LYS A 298 -16.18 6.10 -4.48
N ASN A 299 -15.45 6.20 -3.37
CA ASN A 299 -13.99 6.16 -3.36
C ASN A 299 -13.45 4.80 -3.82
N VAL A 300 -12.41 4.85 -4.63
CA VAL A 300 -11.63 3.70 -5.09
C VAL A 300 -10.30 3.71 -4.35
N ILE A 301 -9.92 2.54 -3.85
CA ILE A 301 -8.65 2.34 -3.14
C ILE A 301 -7.69 1.49 -3.98
N LEU A 302 -6.41 1.79 -3.86
CA LEU A 302 -5.31 0.94 -4.27
C LEU A 302 -5.28 -0.29 -3.36
N MET A 303 -5.50 -1.47 -3.93
CA MET A 303 -5.58 -2.76 -3.27
C MET A 303 -6.73 -2.87 -2.24
N GLY A 304 -7.42 -4.00 -2.26
CA GLY A 304 -8.25 -4.42 -1.14
C GLY A 304 -7.41 -4.83 0.08
N ASP A 305 -8.04 -5.19 1.19
CA ASP A 305 -7.33 -5.57 2.41
C ASP A 305 -6.51 -6.86 2.19
N ARG A 306 -7.08 -7.85 1.50
CA ARG A 306 -6.37 -9.08 1.13
C ARG A 306 -5.16 -8.84 0.23
N ALA A 307 -5.29 -8.00 -0.79
CA ALA A 307 -4.17 -7.71 -1.70
C ALA A 307 -3.04 -6.97 -0.98
N PHE A 308 -3.38 -6.09 -0.04
CA PHE A 308 -2.37 -5.43 0.77
C PHE A 308 -1.62 -6.42 1.68
N ASP A 309 -2.34 -7.37 2.29
CA ASP A 309 -1.72 -8.45 3.05
C ASP A 309 -0.84 -9.35 2.17
N ASP A 310 -1.27 -9.67 0.94
CA ASP A 310 -0.50 -10.44 -0.04
C ASP A 310 0.78 -9.71 -0.47
N LEU A 311 0.72 -8.38 -0.64
CA LEU A 311 1.91 -7.56 -0.89
C LEU A 311 2.89 -7.63 0.28
N LEU A 312 2.42 -7.46 1.52
CA LEU A 312 3.26 -7.57 2.71
C LEU A 312 3.90 -8.97 2.80
N ALA A 313 3.13 -10.01 2.50
CA ALA A 313 3.61 -11.39 2.45
C ALA A 313 4.68 -11.59 1.38
N SER A 314 4.49 -11.02 0.18
CA SER A 314 5.46 -11.06 -0.92
C SER A 314 6.81 -10.44 -0.55
N VAL A 315 6.79 -9.30 0.16
CA VAL A 315 8.01 -8.66 0.69
C VAL A 315 8.70 -9.56 1.72
N THR A 316 7.95 -10.11 2.69
CA THR A 316 8.54 -11.00 3.70
C THR A 316 9.07 -12.30 3.09
N ASN A 317 8.39 -12.85 2.09
CA ASN A 317 8.83 -14.06 1.39
C ASN A 317 10.13 -13.80 0.61
N SER A 318 10.26 -12.62 -0.02
CA SER A 318 11.49 -12.19 -0.69
C SER A 318 12.66 -12.08 0.28
N ILE A 319 12.43 -11.48 1.47
CA ILE A 319 13.45 -11.42 2.54
C ILE A 319 13.83 -12.83 3.00
N GLY A 320 12.85 -13.69 3.28
CA GLY A 320 13.10 -15.05 3.75
C GLY A 320 13.83 -15.93 2.72
N PHE A 321 13.56 -15.75 1.43
CA PHE A 321 14.29 -16.41 0.35
C PHE A 321 15.76 -15.94 0.30
N LEU A 322 16.01 -14.64 0.31
CA LEU A 322 17.36 -14.09 0.26
C LEU A 322 18.18 -14.48 1.50
N LYS A 323 17.57 -14.54 2.69
CA LYS A 323 18.29 -15.03 3.89
C LYS A 323 18.75 -16.48 3.76
N ARG A 324 17.92 -17.37 3.21
CA ARG A 324 18.31 -18.75 2.91
C ARG A 324 19.42 -18.81 1.86
N SER A 325 19.37 -17.94 0.85
CA SER A 325 20.46 -17.78 -0.13
C SER A 325 21.77 -17.35 0.55
N LEU A 326 21.72 -16.35 1.44
CA LEU A 326 22.87 -15.87 2.19
C LEU A 326 23.53 -16.97 3.03
N ASP A 327 22.76 -17.82 3.69
CA ASP A 327 23.31 -18.92 4.48
C ASP A 327 24.09 -19.91 3.60
N ASN A 328 23.54 -20.25 2.43
CA ASN A 328 24.26 -21.06 1.43
C ASN A 328 25.52 -20.36 0.90
N LEU A 329 25.47 -19.05 0.66
CA LEU A 329 26.62 -18.27 0.21
C LEU A 329 27.73 -18.22 1.27
N LYS A 330 27.38 -18.06 2.55
CA LYS A 330 28.35 -18.08 3.65
C LYS A 330 29.10 -19.42 3.74
N GLU A 331 28.40 -20.54 3.60
CA GLU A 331 29.04 -21.86 3.58
C GLU A 331 29.93 -22.06 2.34
N ARG A 332 29.50 -21.60 1.16
CA ARG A 332 30.35 -21.59 -0.05
C ARG A 332 31.60 -20.74 0.15
N ILE A 333 31.47 -19.54 0.74
CA ILE A 333 32.59 -18.66 1.03
C ILE A 333 33.61 -19.34 1.95
N LYS A 334 33.16 -20.05 3.01
CA LYS A 334 34.05 -20.84 3.87
C LYS A 334 34.81 -21.91 3.08
N LEU A 335 34.09 -22.69 2.25
CA LEU A 335 34.67 -23.73 1.41
C LEU A 335 35.73 -23.18 0.44
N TYR A 336 35.41 -22.12 -0.31
CA TYR A 336 36.33 -21.53 -1.29
C TYR A 336 37.49 -20.79 -0.64
N THR A 337 37.31 -20.24 0.56
CA THR A 337 38.42 -19.66 1.35
C THR A 337 39.46 -20.71 1.70
N ALA A 338 39.02 -21.91 2.13
CA ALA A 338 39.94 -23.01 2.44
C ALA A 338 40.71 -23.48 1.20
N LYS A 339 40.03 -23.61 0.05
CA LYS A 339 40.66 -23.99 -1.23
C LYS A 339 41.66 -22.95 -1.73
N ALA A 340 41.30 -21.67 -1.70
CA ALA A 340 42.18 -20.57 -2.12
C ALA A 340 43.44 -20.48 -1.24
N THR A 341 43.30 -20.69 0.08
CA THR A 341 44.45 -20.72 1.01
C THR A 341 45.37 -21.92 0.73
N GLY A 342 44.83 -23.01 0.16
CA GLY A 342 45.58 -24.17 -0.32
C GLY A 342 46.28 -23.98 -1.68
N GLY A 343 46.24 -22.77 -2.26
CA GLY A 343 46.92 -22.44 -3.51
C GLY A 343 46.09 -22.58 -4.79
N ASP A 344 44.78 -22.84 -4.68
CA ASP A 344 43.86 -22.89 -5.83
C ASP A 344 43.49 -21.48 -6.30
N GLN A 345 44.03 -21.08 -7.45
CA GLN A 345 43.81 -19.76 -8.04
C GLN A 345 42.38 -19.57 -8.57
N GLU A 346 41.73 -20.63 -9.07
CA GLU A 346 40.34 -20.58 -9.53
C GLU A 346 39.38 -20.38 -8.34
N ALA A 347 39.68 -21.04 -7.21
CA ALA A 347 38.92 -20.83 -5.97
C ALA A 347 38.99 -19.38 -5.46
N ALA A 348 40.12 -18.68 -5.65
CA ALA A 348 40.26 -17.28 -5.27
C ALA A 348 39.33 -16.36 -6.10
N GLU A 349 39.22 -16.59 -7.41
CA GLU A 349 38.32 -15.83 -8.29
C GLU A 349 36.84 -16.10 -7.97
N VAL A 350 36.49 -17.36 -7.70
CA VAL A 350 35.13 -17.73 -7.25
C VAL A 350 34.80 -17.05 -5.92
N LEU A 351 35.75 -17.02 -4.97
CA LEU A 351 35.56 -16.38 -3.67
C LEU A 351 35.20 -14.89 -3.80
N VAL A 352 35.88 -14.15 -4.68
CA VAL A 352 35.57 -12.72 -4.95
C VAL A 352 34.14 -12.56 -5.46
N ARG A 353 33.71 -13.41 -6.41
CA ARG A 353 32.33 -13.39 -6.93
C ARG A 353 31.30 -13.70 -5.86
N GLN A 354 31.56 -14.70 -5.02
CA GLN A 354 30.64 -15.08 -3.94
C GLN A 354 30.50 -13.97 -2.88
N ARG A 355 31.60 -13.30 -2.50
CA ARG A 355 31.56 -12.16 -1.57
C ARG A 355 30.75 -11.00 -2.13
N ARG A 356 30.97 -10.64 -3.39
CA ARG A 356 30.17 -9.60 -4.05
C ARG A 356 28.68 -9.93 -4.06
N HIS A 357 28.32 -11.19 -4.32
CA HIS A 357 26.92 -11.63 -4.29
C HIS A 357 26.31 -11.57 -2.88
N LEU A 358 27.10 -11.92 -1.85
CA LEU A 358 26.70 -11.79 -0.45
C LEU A 358 26.38 -10.33 -0.09
N ASP A 359 27.24 -9.38 -0.47
CA ASP A 359 27.05 -7.95 -0.18
C ASP A 359 25.79 -7.41 -0.86
N ILE A 360 25.58 -7.77 -2.14
CA ILE A 360 24.36 -7.39 -2.90
C ILE A 360 23.09 -7.94 -2.23
N ASP A 361 23.06 -9.23 -1.89
CA ASP A 361 21.89 -9.84 -1.24
C ASP A 361 21.57 -9.18 0.11
N MET A 362 22.60 -8.76 0.88
CA MET A 362 22.42 -8.02 2.14
C MET A 362 21.82 -6.63 1.92
N GLU A 363 22.28 -5.89 0.90
CA GLU A 363 21.71 -4.59 0.53
C GLU A 363 20.25 -4.70 0.07
N ILE A 364 19.92 -5.76 -0.67
CA ILE A 364 18.54 -6.02 -1.10
C ILE A 364 17.65 -6.32 0.10
N ILE A 365 18.10 -7.17 1.03
CA ILE A 365 17.34 -7.46 2.27
C ILE A 365 17.09 -6.18 3.07
N LEU A 366 18.10 -5.33 3.22
CA LEU A 366 17.93 -4.07 3.95
C LEU A 366 16.91 -3.15 3.26
N SER A 367 16.95 -3.08 1.93
CA SER A 367 16.00 -2.31 1.13
C SER A 367 14.58 -2.84 1.28
N LEU A 368 14.38 -4.16 1.20
CA LEU A 368 13.09 -4.81 1.41
C LEU A 368 12.55 -4.60 2.84
N LYS A 369 13.42 -4.69 3.86
CA LYS A 369 13.06 -4.40 5.26
C LYS A 369 12.57 -2.97 5.42
N ARG A 370 13.29 -1.99 4.87
CA ARG A 370 12.88 -0.58 4.88
C ARG A 370 11.57 -0.37 4.14
N PHE A 371 11.41 -1.00 2.97
CA PHE A 371 10.18 -0.94 2.20
C PHE A 371 9.00 -1.53 2.98
N TYR A 372 9.17 -2.66 3.65
CA TYR A 372 8.13 -3.23 4.52
C TYR A 372 7.68 -2.25 5.62
N ALA A 373 8.63 -1.57 6.26
CA ALA A 373 8.32 -0.54 7.25
C ALA A 373 7.49 0.61 6.63
N THR A 374 7.90 1.11 5.46
CA THR A 374 7.18 2.15 4.72
C THR A 374 5.76 1.69 4.34
N LEU A 375 5.57 0.45 3.89
CA LEU A 375 4.22 -0.10 3.62
C LEU A 375 3.34 -0.06 4.88
N ARG A 376 3.88 -0.48 6.02
CA ARG A 376 3.15 -0.49 7.30
C ARG A 376 2.81 0.92 7.79
N MET A 377 3.70 1.89 7.58
CA MET A 377 3.49 3.25 8.06
C MET A 377 2.57 4.06 7.14
N ASP A 378 2.81 4.00 5.83
CA ASP A 378 2.19 4.92 4.89
C ASP A 378 0.95 4.32 4.23
N TRP A 379 0.89 3.00 4.04
CA TRP A 379 -0.14 2.35 3.23
C TRP A 379 -1.10 1.45 4.00
N ALA A 380 -0.77 1.08 5.25
CA ALA A 380 -1.66 0.26 6.08
C ALA A 380 -2.99 0.97 6.39
N ASN A 381 -2.98 2.30 6.52
CA ASN A 381 -4.21 3.06 6.62
C ASN A 381 -4.92 3.09 5.26
N VAL A 382 -6.09 2.48 5.19
CA VAL A 382 -6.91 2.43 3.96
C VAL A 382 -7.24 3.80 3.38
N ASN A 383 -7.32 4.86 4.19
CA ASN A 383 -7.56 6.21 3.66
C ASN A 383 -6.36 6.73 2.84
N ASN A 384 -5.15 6.29 3.17
CA ASN A 384 -3.95 6.62 2.40
C ASN A 384 -3.90 5.85 1.07
N ARG A 385 -4.68 4.75 0.95
CA ARG A 385 -4.84 3.97 -0.27
C ARG A 385 -5.90 4.54 -1.21
N VAL A 386 -6.66 5.58 -0.85
CA VAL A 386 -7.62 6.19 -1.79
C VAL A 386 -6.87 6.78 -2.99
N ILE A 387 -7.25 6.41 -4.21
CA ILE A 387 -6.58 6.86 -5.45
C ILE A 387 -7.51 7.62 -6.39
N GLY A 388 -8.79 7.73 -6.04
CA GLY A 388 -9.79 8.38 -6.88
C GLY A 388 -11.20 8.03 -6.45
N HIS A 389 -12.16 8.36 -7.31
CA HIS A 389 -13.56 8.02 -7.12
C HIS A 389 -14.25 7.74 -8.45
N VAL A 390 -15.26 6.89 -8.44
CA VAL A 390 -16.06 6.59 -9.63
C VAL A 390 -16.81 7.85 -10.07
N VAL A 391 -16.78 8.15 -11.36
CA VAL A 391 -17.55 9.26 -11.97
C VAL A 391 -18.64 8.77 -12.91
N TRP A 392 -18.44 7.63 -13.55
CA TRP A 392 -19.41 7.08 -14.51
C TRP A 392 -19.27 5.56 -14.60
N SER A 393 -20.39 4.85 -14.62
CA SER A 393 -20.43 3.42 -14.92
C SER A 393 -21.83 3.05 -15.45
N PRO A 394 -21.98 2.74 -16.75
CA PRO A 394 -23.24 2.31 -17.33
C PRO A 394 -23.64 0.92 -16.82
N PRO A 395 -24.92 0.52 -16.94
CA PRO A 395 -25.34 -0.86 -16.70
C PRO A 395 -24.45 -1.86 -17.46
N ILE A 396 -24.21 -3.03 -16.85
CA ILE A 396 -23.65 -4.17 -17.55
C ILE A 396 -24.68 -4.63 -18.59
N THR A 397 -24.34 -4.52 -19.87
CA THR A 397 -25.18 -4.97 -20.98
C THR A 397 -24.34 -5.81 -21.94
N GLY A 398 -25.00 -6.58 -22.79
CA GLY A 398 -24.36 -7.24 -23.92
C GLY A 398 -25.30 -7.23 -25.12
N LEU A 399 -24.87 -7.82 -26.22
CA LEU A 399 -25.53 -7.70 -27.53
C LEU A 399 -25.66 -6.23 -28.00
N ASN A 400 -24.72 -5.37 -27.58
CA ASN A 400 -24.71 -3.96 -27.96
C ASN A 400 -24.41 -3.76 -29.46
N PRO A 401 -25.25 -3.03 -30.21
CA PRO A 401 -24.99 -2.77 -31.62
C PRO A 401 -23.66 -2.02 -31.87
N PRO A 402 -23.02 -2.23 -33.02
CA PRO A 402 -23.41 -3.17 -34.08
C PRO A 402 -22.86 -4.60 -33.89
N HIS A 403 -21.93 -4.81 -32.95
CA HIS A 403 -21.14 -6.05 -32.87
C HIS A 403 -21.65 -7.07 -31.84
N GLY A 404 -22.39 -6.61 -30.85
CA GLY A 404 -22.90 -7.43 -29.77
C GLY A 404 -22.00 -7.47 -28.53
N TYR A 405 -20.97 -6.62 -28.45
CA TYR A 405 -19.97 -6.67 -27.38
C TYR A 405 -20.54 -6.38 -25.99
N ALA A 406 -19.89 -6.94 -24.96
CA ALA A 406 -20.21 -6.62 -23.57
C ALA A 406 -19.79 -5.20 -23.21
N GLN A 407 -20.71 -4.47 -22.57
CA GLN A 407 -20.44 -3.20 -21.91
C GLN A 407 -20.24 -3.46 -20.42
N ASP A 408 -19.00 -3.63 -19.99
CA ASP A 408 -18.65 -3.78 -18.59
C ASP A 408 -17.53 -2.80 -18.25
N VAL A 409 -17.90 -1.58 -17.86
CA VAL A 409 -16.96 -0.47 -17.77
C VAL A 409 -17.29 0.47 -16.60
N CYS A 410 -16.24 0.95 -15.95
CA CYS A 410 -16.29 1.92 -14.87
C CYS A 410 -15.15 2.90 -15.02
N VAL A 411 -15.49 4.19 -15.03
CA VAL A 411 -14.55 5.30 -15.15
C VAL A 411 -14.37 5.96 -13.79
N ILE A 412 -13.11 6.17 -13.43
CA ILE A 412 -12.65 6.67 -12.16
C ILE A 412 -11.92 7.98 -12.43
N LYS A 413 -12.28 9.07 -11.74
CA LYS A 413 -11.46 10.28 -11.71
C LYS A 413 -10.34 10.08 -10.68
N LEU A 414 -9.10 10.10 -11.16
CA LEU A 414 -7.92 9.79 -10.35
C LEU A 414 -7.40 11.01 -9.61
N ASP A 415 -6.78 10.78 -8.46
CA ASP A 415 -6.09 11.79 -7.68
C ASP A 415 -4.76 12.14 -8.36
N LYS A 416 -4.71 13.30 -9.01
CA LYS A 416 -3.53 13.76 -9.75
C LYS A 416 -2.28 13.82 -8.89
N ASP A 417 -2.39 14.24 -7.64
CA ASP A 417 -1.23 14.45 -6.77
C ASP A 417 -0.55 13.12 -6.44
N LYS A 418 -1.31 12.02 -6.46
CA LYS A 418 -0.78 10.66 -6.28
C LYS A 418 -0.13 10.07 -7.52
N PHE A 419 -0.62 10.40 -8.71
CA PHE A 419 -0.15 9.79 -9.97
C PHE A 419 0.90 10.63 -10.67
N LEU A 420 0.64 11.93 -10.88
CA LEU A 420 1.44 12.80 -11.76
C LEU A 420 2.93 12.83 -11.47
N PRO A 421 3.42 12.80 -10.21
CA PRO A 421 4.86 12.84 -9.95
C PRO A 421 5.65 11.71 -10.63
N ASN A 422 5.02 10.55 -10.84
CA ASN A 422 5.67 9.35 -11.35
C ASN A 422 4.93 8.74 -12.55
N PHE A 423 3.96 9.46 -13.12
CA PHE A 423 3.07 8.95 -14.16
C PHE A 423 3.80 8.66 -15.46
N ARG A 424 3.59 7.45 -16.00
CA ARG A 424 4.19 6.98 -17.26
C ARG A 424 3.19 6.77 -18.40
N GLY A 425 1.91 7.10 -18.21
CA GLY A 425 0.90 6.86 -19.24
C GLY A 425 0.47 5.39 -19.34
N ASN A 426 -0.01 4.98 -20.51
CA ASN A 426 -0.49 3.62 -20.75
C ASN A 426 0.68 2.67 -21.04
N VAL A 427 1.37 2.27 -19.98
CA VAL A 427 2.52 1.37 -20.00
C VAL A 427 2.19 0.12 -19.20
N ILE A 428 2.62 -1.05 -19.69
CA ILE A 428 2.64 -2.29 -18.90
C ILE A 428 4.06 -2.55 -18.42
N ASP A 429 4.24 -2.70 -17.11
CA ASP A 429 5.49 -3.25 -16.58
C ASP A 429 5.51 -4.76 -16.83
N LEU A 430 6.48 -5.30 -17.55
CA LEU A 430 6.57 -6.74 -17.82
C LEU A 430 7.01 -7.54 -16.59
N GLY A 431 7.57 -6.88 -15.58
CA GLY A 431 8.06 -7.49 -14.35
C GLY A 431 9.13 -8.55 -14.56
N THR A 432 9.49 -9.26 -13.49
CA THR A 432 10.58 -10.25 -13.50
C THR A 432 10.10 -11.70 -13.51
N GLN A 433 8.81 -11.93 -13.79
CA GLN A 433 8.19 -13.27 -13.68
C GLN A 433 8.62 -14.19 -14.83
N ILE A 434 8.77 -13.61 -16.02
CA ILE A 434 9.27 -14.29 -17.21
C ILE A 434 10.56 -13.58 -17.58
N GLU A 435 11.67 -14.32 -17.65
CA GLU A 435 12.96 -13.74 -18.02
C GLU A 435 12.91 -13.22 -19.48
N MET A 436 13.67 -12.16 -19.78
CA MET A 436 13.63 -11.49 -21.09
C MET A 436 13.76 -12.45 -22.27
N ILE A 437 14.76 -13.35 -22.26
CA ILE A 437 14.99 -14.29 -23.37
C ILE A 437 13.83 -15.28 -23.46
N GLU A 438 13.35 -15.78 -22.32
CA GLU A 438 12.19 -16.68 -22.27
C GLU A 438 10.92 -16.01 -22.83
N PHE A 439 10.64 -14.77 -22.42
CA PHE A 439 9.51 -13.99 -22.92
C PHE A 439 9.58 -13.84 -24.45
N MET A 440 10.77 -13.49 -24.96
CA MET A 440 11.01 -13.38 -26.39
C MET A 440 10.82 -14.71 -27.13
N MET A 441 11.23 -15.84 -26.54
CA MET A 441 11.01 -17.17 -27.10
C MET A 441 9.54 -17.58 -27.13
N LEU A 442 8.75 -17.18 -26.12
CA LEU A 442 7.31 -17.46 -26.08
C LEU A 442 6.55 -16.67 -27.15
N ILE A 443 6.93 -15.40 -27.38
CA ILE A 443 6.29 -14.57 -28.41
C ILE A 443 6.84 -14.87 -29.82
N ARG A 444 8.05 -15.42 -29.92
CA ARG A 444 8.72 -15.78 -31.18
C ARG A 444 9.24 -17.23 -31.13
N PRO A 445 8.34 -18.22 -31.17
CA PRO A 445 8.77 -19.61 -31.10
C PRO A 445 9.58 -20.05 -32.32
N GLN A 446 9.43 -19.39 -33.47
CA GLN A 446 10.26 -19.61 -34.66
C GLN A 446 11.29 -18.49 -34.84
N ARG A 447 12.59 -18.84 -34.94
CA ARG A 447 13.69 -17.84 -35.07
C ARG A 447 13.60 -16.96 -36.31
N ASP A 448 13.04 -17.49 -37.39
CA ASP A 448 12.98 -16.79 -38.69
C ASP A 448 11.69 -15.98 -38.86
N ALA A 449 10.81 -15.96 -37.85
CA ALA A 449 9.57 -15.20 -37.93
C ALA A 449 9.86 -13.69 -37.75
N PRO A 450 9.46 -12.83 -38.71
CA PRO A 450 9.60 -11.40 -38.55
C PRO A 450 8.72 -10.92 -37.40
N SER A 451 9.31 -10.22 -36.44
CA SER A 451 8.56 -9.62 -35.34
C SER A 451 9.09 -8.22 -35.06
N LYS A 452 8.16 -7.30 -34.77
CA LYS A 452 8.46 -5.91 -34.47
C LYS A 452 8.77 -5.66 -33.00
N LEU A 453 8.44 -6.61 -32.12
CA LEU A 453 8.58 -6.45 -30.68
C LEU A 453 10.05 -6.32 -30.27
N ILE A 454 10.42 -5.22 -29.64
CA ILE A 454 11.70 -5.07 -28.98
C ILE A 454 11.40 -5.09 -27.48
N TYR A 455 12.02 -6.02 -26.74
CA TYR A 455 11.82 -6.07 -25.30
C TYR A 455 12.41 -4.80 -24.67
N PRO A 456 11.64 -4.04 -23.87
CA PRO A 456 12.12 -2.83 -23.21
C PRO A 456 13.06 -3.20 -22.06
N LEU A 457 14.27 -2.64 -22.04
CA LEU A 457 15.29 -2.97 -21.02
C LEU A 457 14.91 -2.54 -19.60
N ASP A 458 14.02 -1.57 -19.47
CA ASP A 458 13.42 -1.12 -18.21
C ASP A 458 12.14 -1.90 -17.84
N CYS A 459 11.82 -2.95 -18.61
CA CYS A 459 10.57 -3.72 -18.54
C CYS A 459 9.29 -2.92 -18.84
N LEU A 460 9.38 -1.66 -19.29
CA LEU A 460 8.21 -0.82 -19.53
C LEU A 460 7.74 -0.89 -20.98
N TYR A 461 6.66 -1.64 -21.21
CA TYR A 461 6.05 -1.78 -22.52
C TYR A 461 4.97 -0.73 -22.78
N GLN A 462 5.35 0.35 -23.46
CA GLN A 462 4.45 1.45 -23.85
C GLN A 462 3.43 1.03 -24.92
N LEU A 463 2.15 1.31 -24.67
CA LEU A 463 1.10 1.16 -25.68
C LEU A 463 1.08 2.38 -26.60
N LYS A 464 0.91 2.13 -27.90
CA LYS A 464 1.01 3.16 -28.95
C LYS A 464 -0.25 3.30 -29.79
N ASP A 465 -1.09 2.27 -29.83
CA ASP A 465 -2.28 2.25 -30.67
C ASP A 465 -3.36 1.32 -30.11
N ILE A 466 -4.57 1.37 -30.67
CA ILE A 466 -5.64 0.39 -30.40
C ILE A 466 -5.71 -0.61 -31.56
N LEU A 467 -5.79 -1.91 -31.26
CA LEU A 467 -5.98 -2.93 -32.28
C LEU A 467 -7.43 -2.92 -32.78
N ALA A 468 -7.60 -2.63 -34.07
CA ALA A 468 -8.91 -2.78 -34.72
C ALA A 468 -9.41 -4.23 -34.65
N ALA A 469 -10.67 -4.44 -34.27
CA ALA A 469 -11.27 -5.76 -34.09
C ALA A 469 -11.21 -6.61 -35.39
N ALA A 470 -11.35 -5.96 -36.55
CA ALA A 470 -11.22 -6.61 -37.86
C ALA A 470 -9.83 -7.24 -38.11
N LYS A 471 -8.80 -6.83 -37.36
CA LYS A 471 -7.43 -7.39 -37.45
C LYS A 471 -7.23 -8.62 -36.56
N PHE A 472 -8.19 -9.00 -35.69
CA PHE A 472 -8.05 -10.19 -34.84
C PHE A 472 -7.81 -11.47 -35.68
N LYS A 473 -8.50 -11.58 -36.82
CA LYS A 473 -8.34 -12.67 -37.80
C LYS A 473 -6.97 -12.70 -38.48
N LYS A 474 -6.19 -11.62 -38.40
CA LYS A 474 -4.87 -11.53 -39.04
C LYS A 474 -3.82 -11.96 -38.02
N PRO A 475 -3.23 -13.16 -38.14
CA PRO A 475 -2.13 -13.56 -37.28
C PRO A 475 -0.94 -12.61 -37.50
N ASN A 476 -0.14 -12.39 -36.46
CA ASN A 476 1.10 -11.63 -36.56
C ASN A 476 2.35 -12.52 -36.39
N ASN A 477 2.17 -13.80 -36.04
CA ASN A 477 3.25 -14.76 -35.92
C ASN A 477 2.75 -16.20 -36.25
N LYS A 478 3.61 -17.18 -36.01
CA LYS A 478 3.31 -18.61 -36.02
C LYS A 478 3.69 -19.21 -34.67
N ASP A 479 3.02 -20.29 -34.27
CA ASP A 479 3.40 -21.05 -33.08
C ASP A 479 4.57 -22.01 -33.34
N LYS A 480 4.88 -22.87 -32.36
CA LYS A 480 5.96 -23.86 -32.45
C LYS A 480 5.77 -24.87 -33.60
N GLU A 481 4.52 -25.19 -33.94
CA GLU A 481 4.16 -26.13 -35.01
C GLU A 481 4.04 -25.42 -36.38
N GLY A 482 4.11 -24.09 -36.40
CA GLY A 482 4.01 -23.28 -37.62
C GLY A 482 2.60 -22.80 -37.92
N ASP A 483 1.64 -23.03 -37.02
CA ASP A 483 0.27 -22.60 -37.19
C ASP A 483 0.15 -21.08 -36.99
N PRO A 484 -0.58 -20.36 -37.86
CA PRO A 484 -0.70 -18.92 -37.76
C PRO A 484 -1.39 -18.50 -36.45
N THR A 485 -0.70 -17.66 -35.66
CA THR A 485 -1.13 -17.28 -34.31
C THR A 485 -0.95 -15.77 -34.11
N ARG A 486 -1.83 -15.18 -33.30
CA ARG A 486 -1.64 -13.83 -32.75
C ARG A 486 -1.37 -13.94 -31.26
N PHE A 487 -0.14 -13.66 -30.86
CA PHE A 487 0.21 -13.63 -29.45
C PHE A 487 -0.26 -12.32 -28.81
N VAL A 488 -0.80 -12.44 -27.61
CA VAL A 488 -1.16 -11.33 -26.74
C VAL A 488 -0.62 -11.61 -25.35
N PHE A 489 -0.42 -10.57 -24.56
CA PHE A 489 -0.03 -10.70 -23.18
C PHE A 489 -0.77 -9.68 -22.34
N LYS A 490 -0.70 -9.86 -21.03
CA LYS A 490 -1.20 -8.89 -20.06
C LYS A 490 -0.35 -8.95 -18.82
N ARG A 491 -0.46 -7.93 -17.98
CA ARG A 491 -0.15 -8.02 -16.56
C ARG A 491 -1.43 -7.92 -15.77
N GLY A 492 -1.60 -8.72 -14.73
CA GLY A 492 -2.73 -8.61 -13.80
C GLY A 492 -2.26 -8.77 -12.35
N PRO A 493 -3.00 -8.23 -11.36
CA PRO A 493 -2.63 -8.37 -9.95
C PRO A 493 -2.46 -9.81 -9.47
N SER A 494 -3.28 -10.74 -9.97
CA SER A 494 -3.33 -12.11 -9.48
C SER A 494 -2.37 -13.04 -10.21
N THR A 495 -2.26 -12.91 -11.54
CA THR A 495 -1.43 -13.80 -12.37
C THR A 495 -0.16 -13.15 -12.89
N LEU A 496 0.08 -11.87 -12.58
CA LEU A 496 1.23 -11.10 -13.04
C LEU A 496 1.29 -11.13 -14.59
N THR A 497 2.49 -11.18 -15.16
CA THR A 497 2.67 -11.20 -16.61
C THR A 497 2.42 -12.59 -17.18
N THR A 498 1.47 -12.68 -18.11
CA THR A 498 1.12 -13.93 -18.80
C THR A 498 0.97 -13.70 -20.29
N ILE A 499 1.25 -14.75 -21.07
CA ILE A 499 1.16 -14.73 -22.54
C ILE A 499 0.05 -15.71 -22.95
N GLY A 500 -0.70 -15.34 -23.97
CA GLY A 500 -1.81 -16.11 -24.52
C GLY A 500 -1.92 -15.96 -26.03
N ARG A 501 -2.94 -16.59 -26.60
CA ARG A 501 -3.23 -16.60 -28.04
C ARG A 501 -4.60 -15.99 -28.27
N LEU A 502 -4.65 -14.88 -28.99
CA LEU A 502 -5.91 -14.25 -29.37
C LEU A 502 -6.59 -15.09 -30.44
N ASN A 503 -7.83 -15.48 -30.20
CA ASN A 503 -8.64 -16.17 -31.19
C ASN A 503 -9.05 -15.20 -32.30
N GLY A 504 -8.98 -15.63 -33.56
CA GLY A 504 -9.35 -14.79 -34.69
C GLY A 504 -10.86 -14.52 -34.78
N PHE A 505 -11.67 -15.33 -34.10
CA PHE A 505 -13.12 -15.21 -34.06
C PHE A 505 -13.60 -14.85 -32.66
N GLU A 506 -14.66 -14.06 -32.60
CA GLU A 506 -15.29 -13.70 -31.34
C GLU A 506 -16.04 -14.90 -30.75
N SER A 507 -16.10 -14.95 -29.43
CA SER A 507 -16.87 -15.93 -28.68
C SER A 507 -18.20 -15.33 -28.22
N TYR A 508 -19.19 -16.20 -28.05
CA TYR A 508 -20.47 -15.84 -27.45
C TYR A 508 -20.50 -16.32 -26.00
N GLU A 509 -20.80 -15.41 -25.08
CA GLU A 509 -20.88 -15.68 -23.65
C GLU A 509 -22.32 -15.46 -23.17
N ARG A 510 -22.85 -16.40 -22.38
CA ARG A 510 -24.08 -16.21 -21.61
C ARG A 510 -23.74 -16.29 -20.12
N ARG A 511 -23.82 -15.15 -19.43
CA ARG A 511 -23.60 -15.05 -17.99
C ARG A 511 -24.93 -15.13 -17.25
N TYR A 512 -25.04 -16.00 -16.26
CA TYR A 512 -26.23 -16.09 -15.40
C TYR A 512 -26.05 -15.25 -14.13
N SER A 513 -27.12 -14.60 -13.69
CA SER A 513 -27.15 -13.76 -12.50
C SER A 513 -28.53 -13.84 -11.81
N LEU A 514 -28.65 -13.25 -10.63
CA LEU A 514 -29.92 -13.09 -9.93
C LEU A 514 -30.94 -12.26 -10.72
N LEU A 515 -30.50 -11.44 -11.68
CA LEU A 515 -31.34 -10.57 -12.51
C LEU A 515 -31.72 -11.22 -13.86
N GLY A 516 -31.31 -12.48 -14.10
CA GLY A 516 -31.52 -13.17 -15.37
C GLY A 516 -30.20 -13.57 -16.04
N HIS A 517 -30.21 -13.73 -17.37
CA HIS A 517 -28.98 -14.00 -18.13
C HIS A 517 -28.59 -12.79 -18.99
N PHE A 518 -27.28 -12.62 -19.19
CA PHE A 518 -26.68 -11.59 -20.01
C PHE A 518 -25.87 -12.25 -21.13
N ASP A 519 -26.27 -11.96 -22.36
CA ASP A 519 -25.62 -12.50 -23.55
C ASP A 519 -24.66 -11.46 -24.13
N SER A 520 -23.48 -11.87 -24.56
CA SER A 520 -22.50 -10.95 -25.15
C SER A 520 -21.56 -11.62 -26.13
N VAL A 521 -20.98 -10.81 -27.01
CA VAL A 521 -19.87 -11.19 -27.89
C VAL A 521 -18.57 -10.69 -27.28
N GLN A 522 -17.51 -11.49 -27.32
CA GLN A 522 -16.25 -11.21 -26.64
C GLN A 522 -15.04 -11.59 -27.50
N ALA A 523 -13.92 -10.88 -27.33
CA ALA A 523 -12.62 -11.35 -27.78
C ALA A 523 -12.17 -12.51 -26.88
N ALA A 524 -11.87 -13.66 -27.47
CA ALA A 524 -11.40 -14.83 -26.72
C ALA A 524 -9.88 -14.95 -26.76
N VAL A 525 -9.28 -15.18 -25.59
CA VAL A 525 -7.86 -15.48 -25.44
C VAL A 525 -7.70 -16.86 -24.85
N TYR A 526 -6.90 -17.67 -25.54
CA TYR A 526 -6.55 -19.02 -25.13
C TYR A 526 -5.19 -19.04 -24.43
N PRO A 527 -4.92 -20.05 -23.58
CA PRO A 527 -3.61 -20.26 -23.00
C PRO A 527 -2.54 -20.39 -24.08
N HIS A 528 -1.32 -19.95 -23.77
CA HIS A 528 -0.19 -20.01 -24.70
C HIS A 528 0.06 -21.44 -25.18
N ASP A 529 0.26 -22.38 -24.25
CA ASP A 529 0.40 -23.81 -24.52
C ASP A 529 -0.04 -24.63 -23.29
N LYS A 530 0.18 -25.95 -23.33
CA LYS A 530 -0.22 -26.89 -22.26
C LYS A 530 0.61 -26.73 -20.97
N THR A 531 1.72 -26.00 -21.01
CA THR A 531 2.71 -25.93 -19.93
C THR A 531 2.87 -24.54 -19.34
N SER A 532 2.41 -23.49 -20.04
CA SER A 532 2.57 -22.09 -19.66
C SER A 532 1.57 -21.61 -18.60
N GLY A 533 0.68 -22.50 -18.13
CA GLY A 533 -0.35 -22.16 -17.15
C GLY A 533 -1.52 -21.34 -17.73
N LEU A 534 -2.29 -20.74 -16.83
CA LEU A 534 -3.49 -19.96 -17.16
C LEU A 534 -3.11 -18.57 -17.67
N PHE A 535 -3.95 -18.03 -18.58
CA PHE A 535 -3.77 -16.64 -19.02
C PHE A 535 -4.19 -15.63 -17.95
N SER A 536 -5.24 -15.92 -17.17
CA SER A 536 -5.78 -15.01 -16.15
C SER A 536 -6.53 -15.76 -15.05
N SER A 537 -6.69 -15.12 -13.88
CA SER A 537 -7.51 -15.62 -12.77
C SER A 537 -8.35 -14.49 -12.15
N LEU A 538 -9.16 -14.83 -11.14
CA LEU A 538 -9.95 -13.87 -10.37
C LEU A 538 -9.05 -12.77 -9.80
N GLY A 539 -9.49 -11.52 -9.89
CA GLY A 539 -8.72 -10.33 -9.51
C GLY A 539 -7.98 -9.64 -10.66
N ASP A 540 -7.87 -10.27 -11.82
CA ASP A 540 -7.28 -9.64 -13.01
C ASP A 540 -8.30 -8.84 -13.85
N SER A 541 -9.60 -8.91 -13.52
CA SER A 541 -10.66 -8.18 -14.24
C SER A 541 -10.36 -6.69 -14.35
N GLY A 542 -10.54 -6.14 -15.55
CA GLY A 542 -10.17 -4.78 -15.90
C GLY A 542 -8.77 -4.67 -16.51
N ALA A 543 -7.89 -5.67 -16.42
CA ALA A 543 -6.54 -5.57 -16.97
C ALA A 543 -6.53 -5.39 -18.50
N ALA A 544 -5.52 -4.69 -19.02
CA ALA A 544 -5.31 -4.52 -20.45
C ALA A 544 -4.72 -5.80 -21.07
N ILE A 545 -5.39 -6.33 -22.09
CA ILE A 545 -4.84 -7.33 -23.00
C ILE A 545 -4.17 -6.58 -24.15
N VAL A 546 -2.89 -6.87 -24.38
CA VAL A 546 -2.05 -6.13 -25.32
C VAL A 546 -1.39 -7.06 -26.32
N GLY A 547 -1.18 -6.56 -27.52
CA GLY A 547 -0.49 -7.26 -28.57
C GLY A 547 0.98 -6.90 -28.65
N THR A 548 1.66 -7.63 -29.52
CA THR A 548 3.11 -7.56 -29.69
C THR A 548 3.56 -6.42 -30.60
N ASP A 549 2.61 -5.64 -31.11
CA ASP A 549 2.84 -4.48 -31.98
C ASP A 549 2.51 -3.16 -31.24
N ASN A 550 2.69 -3.14 -29.91
CA ASN A 550 2.34 -2.03 -29.00
C ASN A 550 0.85 -1.65 -29.03
N ASP A 551 -0.03 -2.59 -29.35
CA ASP A 551 -1.45 -2.38 -29.57
C ASP A 551 -2.30 -2.82 -28.37
N PHE A 552 -3.21 -1.96 -27.89
CA PHE A 552 -4.23 -2.31 -26.91
C PHE A 552 -5.33 -3.12 -27.61
N VAL A 553 -5.49 -4.40 -27.24
CA VAL A 553 -6.44 -5.32 -27.86
C VAL A 553 -7.81 -5.26 -27.21
N ALA A 554 -7.89 -5.52 -25.90
CA ALA A 554 -9.18 -5.68 -25.21
C ALA A 554 -9.04 -5.46 -23.71
N GLN A 555 -10.11 -4.98 -23.06
CA GLN A 555 -10.22 -4.98 -21.60
C GLN A 555 -10.68 -6.36 -21.14
N LEU A 556 -9.95 -6.97 -20.21
CA LEU A 556 -10.29 -8.27 -19.63
C LEU A 556 -11.53 -8.14 -18.74
N ASN A 557 -12.56 -8.97 -18.97
CA ASN A 557 -13.81 -8.89 -18.21
C ASN A 557 -14.21 -10.21 -17.54
N ALA A 558 -14.01 -11.33 -18.20
CA ALA A 558 -14.53 -12.61 -17.75
C ALA A 558 -13.65 -13.77 -18.20
N GLY A 559 -13.97 -14.97 -17.73
CA GLY A 559 -13.39 -16.21 -18.20
C GLY A 559 -14.33 -17.37 -17.94
N THR A 560 -14.09 -18.49 -18.61
CA THR A 560 -14.84 -19.73 -18.42
C THR A 560 -13.89 -20.87 -18.10
N GLY A 561 -14.32 -21.79 -17.24
CA GLY A 561 -13.56 -22.98 -16.85
C GLY A 561 -14.35 -23.90 -15.94
N SER A 562 -13.73 -25.00 -15.50
CA SER A 562 -14.31 -25.87 -14.46
C SER A 562 -14.46 -25.13 -13.14
N ALA A 563 -15.42 -25.53 -12.29
CA ALA A 563 -15.71 -24.85 -11.03
C ALA A 563 -14.44 -24.66 -10.17
N GLY A 564 -14.07 -23.40 -9.91
CA GLY A 564 -12.84 -22.98 -9.22
C GLY A 564 -12.33 -21.62 -9.72
N ASP A 565 -11.12 -21.24 -9.32
CA ASP A 565 -10.48 -19.95 -9.67
C ASP A 565 -9.72 -19.98 -11.02
N SER A 566 -9.83 -21.09 -11.77
CA SER A 566 -9.11 -21.31 -13.03
C SER A 566 -10.01 -21.14 -14.25
N CYS A 567 -9.63 -20.25 -15.17
CA CYS A 567 -10.33 -20.07 -16.43
C CYS A 567 -9.51 -20.63 -17.60
N ASP A 568 -10.11 -21.53 -18.36
CA ASP A 568 -9.54 -22.15 -19.56
C ASP A 568 -9.51 -21.16 -20.74
N ILE A 569 -10.54 -20.31 -20.85
CA ILE A 569 -10.65 -19.27 -21.88
C ILE A 569 -10.98 -17.96 -21.19
N ILE A 570 -10.29 -16.90 -21.62
CA ILE A 570 -10.49 -15.54 -21.12
C ILE A 570 -11.23 -14.72 -22.17
N TYR A 571 -12.13 -13.87 -21.70
CA TYR A 571 -12.96 -13.00 -22.50
C TYR A 571 -12.66 -11.53 -22.20
N GLY A 572 -12.54 -10.73 -23.25
CA GLY A 572 -12.40 -9.29 -23.14
C GLY A 572 -13.22 -8.52 -24.15
N THR A 573 -13.64 -7.33 -23.76
CA THR A 573 -14.31 -6.40 -24.69
C THR A 573 -13.25 -5.75 -25.57
N PRO A 574 -13.37 -5.82 -26.91
CA PRO A 574 -12.44 -5.14 -27.83
C PRO A 574 -12.31 -3.66 -27.52
N MET A 575 -11.06 -3.20 -27.35
CA MET A 575 -10.77 -1.84 -26.90
C MET A 575 -11.20 -0.79 -27.94
N GLU A 576 -11.15 -1.12 -29.24
CA GLU A 576 -11.63 -0.23 -30.31
C GLU A 576 -13.08 0.20 -30.08
N TRP A 577 -13.97 -0.75 -29.84
CA TRP A 577 -15.37 -0.44 -29.56
C TRP A 577 -15.55 0.21 -28.20
N LEU A 578 -14.92 -0.32 -27.15
CA LEU A 578 -15.04 0.22 -25.79
C LEU A 578 -14.60 1.69 -25.72
N TRP A 579 -13.57 2.06 -26.47
CA TRP A 579 -13.10 3.43 -26.55
C TRP A 579 -14.15 4.37 -27.13
N THR A 580 -14.89 3.95 -28.17
CA THR A 580 -16.00 4.76 -28.72
C THR A 580 -17.10 5.01 -27.69
N VAL A 581 -17.38 4.02 -26.84
CA VAL A 581 -18.36 4.12 -25.76
C VAL A 581 -17.89 5.14 -24.71
N ILE A 582 -16.60 5.11 -24.34
CA ILE A 582 -16.01 6.07 -23.40
C ILE A 582 -15.98 7.48 -24.02
N GLN A 583 -15.59 7.63 -25.28
CA GLN A 583 -15.53 8.93 -25.95
C GLN A 583 -16.91 9.58 -26.14
N ALA A 584 -17.97 8.77 -26.29
CA ALA A 584 -19.34 9.28 -26.33
C ALA A 584 -19.74 9.93 -24.99
N GLU A 585 -19.29 9.37 -23.86
CA GLU A 585 -19.52 9.92 -22.53
C GLU A 585 -18.57 11.07 -22.19
N PHE A 586 -17.31 10.96 -22.60
CA PHE A 586 -16.23 11.91 -22.33
C PHE A 586 -15.72 12.49 -23.65
N PRO A 587 -16.41 13.49 -24.24
CA PRO A 587 -15.94 14.16 -25.43
C PRO A 587 -14.54 14.75 -25.22
N ASN A 588 -13.67 14.64 -26.22
CA ASN A 588 -12.26 15.06 -26.18
C ASN A 588 -11.36 14.21 -25.26
N ALA A 589 -11.80 13.02 -24.86
CA ALA A 589 -10.93 12.07 -24.17
C ALA A 589 -9.72 11.69 -25.05
N VAL A 590 -8.51 11.73 -24.46
CA VAL A 590 -7.24 11.41 -25.11
C VAL A 590 -6.51 10.33 -24.32
N LEU A 591 -6.01 9.31 -25.04
CA LEU A 591 -5.18 8.25 -24.48
C LEU A 591 -3.72 8.69 -24.35
N PHE A 592 -3.03 8.17 -23.34
CA PHE A 592 -1.60 8.38 -23.15
C PHE A 592 -0.75 7.35 -23.92
N PHE A 593 -0.76 7.46 -25.25
CA PHE A 593 0.09 6.64 -26.13
C PHE A 593 1.42 7.30 -26.50
N ASP A 594 1.50 8.62 -26.34
CA ASP A 594 2.75 9.37 -26.40
C ASP A 594 3.36 9.44 -25.00
N ASP A 595 4.69 9.41 -24.93
CA ASP A 595 5.44 9.55 -23.68
C ASP A 595 5.02 10.87 -23.02
N PRO A 596 4.41 10.86 -21.80
CA PRO A 596 4.13 12.10 -21.12
C PRO A 596 5.48 12.79 -20.90
N ALA A 597 5.67 13.93 -21.56
CA ALA A 597 6.93 14.68 -21.51
C ALA A 597 7.41 14.73 -20.05
N PRO A 598 8.69 14.38 -19.77
CA PRO A 598 9.20 14.44 -18.42
C PRO A 598 9.02 15.88 -17.92
N ASN A 599 8.27 16.05 -16.82
CA ASN A 599 8.19 17.31 -16.10
C ASN A 599 9.56 17.71 -15.55
#